data_AF-A0AAV2KYR5-F1
#
_entry.id   AF-A0AAV2KYR5-F1
#
_cell.length_a   1.000
_cell.length_b   1.000
_cell.length_c   1.000
_cell.angle_alpha   90.00
_cell.angle_beta   90.00
_cell.angle_gamma   90.00
#
_symmetry.space_group_name_H-M   'P 1'
#
loop_
_entity.id
_entity.type
_entity.pdbx_description
1 polymer ?
#
loop_
_entity_poly.entity_id
_entity_poly.type
_entity_poly.pdbx_seq_one_letter_code
_entity_poly.pdbx_strand_id
1 'polypeptide(L)'
;MFPVRAVSVGVAYPVVAVGVANLVVAVGVANLVVSVGVVYPVVTVGVAYPVVSVGVAYPVVAVGVANLVVSVGVVYPVVTVGVAYPVVSVGVAYPVVAVGVAYPVVAVGMAYPVVAVGVAYSVVTVGVAYSVVTVGVAYPVVAVGVAYPVVAVGVAYAVVAVGVAYPVVAVGVAYPVVTVGVAYSVVTVGVAYPVVAVGMAYSVVAVGMAYSVVTVGVAYPVVTVGVAYSVVTVGVAYPVVTVGMAYSVVAVGMAYSVVTVGVAYPVVAVGMAYSVVTVGVAYPVVAGGHVEDGKKGQPDDAGGVHGEADELGFVEVLRAFPGFEGIPEEEEEEGDKAQTVTFKEIFCEF
;
A
#
# COMPACT_ATOMS: atom_id res chain seq x y z
N MET A 1 -33.24 6.04 16.94
CA MET A 1 -34.30 6.99 16.57
C MET A 1 -35.41 6.89 17.66
N PHE A 2 -35.51 7.77 18.67
CA PHE A 2 -36.13 7.40 19.96
C PHE A 2 -36.79 8.54 20.76
N PRO A 3 -36.90 9.75 20.18
CA PRO A 3 -36.53 10.99 20.88
C PRO A 3 -35.53 10.85 22.04
N VAL A 4 -36.04 10.51 23.24
CA VAL A 4 -35.40 10.13 24.52
C VAL A 4 -34.45 11.16 25.20
N ARG A 5 -34.43 11.07 26.53
CA ARG A 5 -33.29 11.35 27.44
C ARG A 5 -33.57 10.70 28.80
N ALA A 6 -32.57 10.10 29.45
CA ALA A 6 -32.73 9.38 30.73
C ALA A 6 -31.40 9.32 31.51
N VAL A 7 -31.46 9.02 32.81
CA VAL A 7 -30.29 8.79 33.68
C VAL A 7 -30.59 7.63 34.66
N SER A 8 -29.83 6.54 34.55
CA SER A 8 -29.77 5.37 35.45
C SER A 8 -28.62 4.46 34.99
N VAL A 9 -28.29 3.39 35.73
CA VAL A 9 -27.30 2.36 35.32
C VAL A 9 -27.84 0.98 35.69
N GLY A 10 -27.57 -0.04 34.87
CA GLY A 10 -28.03 -1.42 35.12
C GLY A 10 -27.72 -2.38 33.97
N VAL A 11 -28.39 -3.53 33.95
CA VAL A 11 -28.39 -4.48 32.82
C VAL A 11 -29.41 -4.03 31.77
N ALA A 12 -29.05 -4.12 30.49
CA ALA A 12 -29.84 -3.53 29.41
C ALA A 12 -31.02 -4.37 28.92
N TYR A 13 -32.08 -3.65 28.55
CA TYR A 13 -33.15 -4.10 27.65
C TYR A 13 -32.76 -3.76 26.20
N PRO A 14 -33.29 -4.47 25.18
CA PRO A 14 -33.06 -4.11 23.78
C PRO A 14 -33.62 -2.70 23.48
N VAL A 15 -32.76 -1.82 22.95
CA VAL A 15 -33.16 -0.46 22.55
C VAL A 15 -33.52 -0.49 21.07
N VAL A 16 -34.82 -0.52 20.76
CA VAL A 16 -35.35 -0.48 19.38
C VAL A 16 -36.00 0.87 19.13
N ALA A 17 -35.59 1.54 18.05
CA ALA A 17 -35.73 2.98 17.95
C ALA A 17 -36.05 3.43 16.50
N VAL A 18 -37.32 3.79 16.26
CA VAL A 18 -37.88 4.37 15.00
C VAL A 18 -38.46 5.79 15.25
N GLY A 19 -38.18 6.79 14.40
CA GLY A 19 -38.54 8.23 14.58
C GLY A 19 -37.46 9.09 15.30
N VAL A 20 -37.29 10.40 15.04
CA VAL A 20 -36.03 11.15 15.35
C VAL A 20 -35.47 10.96 16.79
N ALA A 21 -34.24 10.45 16.95
CA ALA A 21 -33.53 10.40 18.25
C ALA A 21 -32.65 11.63 18.46
N ASN A 22 -32.62 12.17 19.68
CA ASN A 22 -31.74 13.28 20.04
C ASN A 22 -30.41 12.82 20.68
N LEU A 23 -30.44 11.77 21.51
CA LEU A 23 -29.24 11.20 22.16
C LEU A 23 -29.53 9.78 22.68
N VAL A 24 -28.61 8.83 22.47
CA VAL A 24 -28.65 7.50 23.13
C VAL A 24 -27.34 7.30 23.89
N VAL A 25 -27.40 7.27 25.23
CA VAL A 25 -26.25 6.93 26.09
C VAL A 25 -26.51 5.60 26.76
N ALA A 26 -25.57 4.66 26.65
CA ALA A 26 -25.58 3.40 27.39
C ALA A 26 -24.27 3.24 28.17
N VAL A 27 -24.38 2.96 29.47
CA VAL A 27 -23.25 2.68 30.36
C VAL A 27 -23.49 1.32 31.00
N GLY A 28 -22.60 0.36 30.76
CA GLY A 28 -22.72 -1.03 31.24
C GLY A 28 -22.72 -2.07 30.12
N VAL A 29 -23.47 -3.16 30.31
CA VAL A 29 -23.60 -4.24 29.31
C VAL A 29 -24.88 -4.03 28.50
N ALA A 30 -24.74 -3.70 27.21
CA ALA A 30 -25.85 -3.50 26.29
C ALA A 30 -26.05 -4.73 25.38
N ASN A 31 -27.26 -5.30 25.30
CA ASN A 31 -27.51 -6.52 24.52
C ASN A 31 -27.77 -6.29 23.02
N LEU A 32 -28.48 -5.21 22.67
CA LEU A 32 -28.78 -4.86 21.28
C LEU A 32 -29.24 -3.39 21.19
N VAL A 33 -28.73 -2.65 20.20
CA VAL A 33 -29.20 -1.30 19.87
C VAL A 33 -29.55 -1.24 18.38
N VAL A 34 -30.85 -1.18 18.06
CA VAL A 34 -31.33 -1.06 16.67
C VAL A 34 -31.97 0.30 16.46
N SER A 35 -31.53 1.01 15.41
CA SER A 35 -32.06 2.31 15.06
C SER A 35 -32.36 2.45 13.56
N VAL A 36 -33.52 2.99 13.24
CA VAL A 36 -33.98 3.19 11.85
C VAL A 36 -34.36 4.66 11.66
N GLY A 37 -33.60 5.36 10.83
CA GLY A 37 -33.73 6.76 10.39
C GLY A 37 -32.64 7.69 10.92
N VAL A 38 -32.97 8.97 11.18
CA VAL A 38 -32.02 10.01 11.61
C VAL A 38 -31.77 9.98 13.13
N VAL A 39 -30.54 9.72 13.55
CA VAL A 39 -30.15 9.52 14.97
C VAL A 39 -29.06 10.50 15.37
N TYR A 40 -29.28 11.28 16.43
CA TYR A 40 -28.28 12.12 17.09
C TYR A 40 -27.84 11.50 18.43
N PRO A 41 -26.64 11.84 18.94
CA PRO A 41 -25.49 10.92 18.97
C PRO A 41 -25.64 9.67 19.86
N VAL A 42 -24.79 8.67 19.59
CA VAL A 42 -24.76 7.42 20.38
C VAL A 42 -23.44 7.32 21.13
N VAL A 43 -23.49 7.23 22.46
CA VAL A 43 -22.31 7.01 23.30
C VAL A 43 -22.49 5.72 24.10
N THR A 44 -21.57 4.78 23.93
CA THR A 44 -21.55 3.51 24.66
C THR A 44 -20.26 3.37 25.46
N VAL A 45 -20.38 3.04 26.74
CA VAL A 45 -19.23 2.80 27.63
C VAL A 45 -19.44 1.46 28.34
N GLY A 46 -18.61 0.46 28.02
CA GLY A 46 -18.71 -0.90 28.56
C GLY A 46 -18.64 -1.98 27.50
N VAL A 47 -19.45 -3.02 27.65
CA VAL A 47 -19.52 -4.16 26.71
C VAL A 47 -20.83 -4.07 25.93
N ALA A 48 -20.77 -3.79 24.64
CA ALA A 48 -21.93 -3.59 23.79
C ALA A 48 -22.09 -4.72 22.75
N TYR A 49 -23.27 -5.32 22.70
CA TYR A 49 -23.74 -6.29 21.71
C TYR A 49 -24.70 -5.60 20.71
N PRO A 50 -24.93 -6.18 19.51
CA PRO A 50 -24.87 -5.46 18.24
C PRO A 50 -25.56 -4.10 18.16
N VAL A 51 -24.80 -3.11 17.67
CA VAL A 51 -25.34 -1.83 17.19
C VAL A 51 -25.70 -1.99 15.72
N VAL A 52 -26.95 -1.71 15.34
CA VAL A 52 -27.41 -1.66 13.95
C VAL A 52 -28.10 -0.32 13.69
N SER A 53 -27.62 0.43 12.70
CA SER A 53 -28.25 1.69 12.26
C SER A 53 -28.56 1.68 10.76
N VAL A 54 -29.77 2.06 10.39
CA VAL A 54 -30.20 2.22 8.98
C VAL A 54 -30.75 3.63 8.80
N GLY A 55 -30.09 4.51 8.06
CA GLY A 55 -30.52 5.89 7.84
C GLY A 55 -29.37 6.90 7.88
N VAL A 56 -29.54 7.97 8.67
CA VAL A 56 -28.51 9.00 8.87
C VAL A 56 -28.08 8.97 10.34
N ALA A 57 -26.91 8.43 10.62
CA ALA A 57 -26.38 8.31 11.98
C ALA A 57 -25.41 9.46 12.28
N TYR A 58 -25.63 10.17 13.38
CA TYR A 58 -24.72 11.16 13.98
C TYR A 58 -23.95 10.52 15.15
N PRO A 59 -22.79 11.10 15.57
CA PRO A 59 -21.59 10.33 15.81
C PRO A 59 -21.73 9.24 16.87
N VAL A 60 -21.07 8.12 16.62
CA VAL A 60 -21.08 6.93 17.47
C VAL A 60 -19.73 6.82 18.17
N VAL A 61 -19.73 6.92 19.49
CA VAL A 61 -18.53 6.71 20.32
C VAL A 61 -18.72 5.45 21.16
N ALA A 62 -17.79 4.50 21.04
CA ALA A 62 -17.77 3.29 21.86
C ALA A 62 -16.43 3.17 22.60
N VAL A 63 -16.50 3.00 23.92
CA VAL A 63 -15.33 2.79 24.78
C VAL A 63 -15.52 1.47 25.54
N GLY A 64 -14.65 0.49 25.29
CA GLY A 64 -14.69 -0.84 25.90
C GLY A 64 -14.67 -1.97 24.87
N VAL A 65 -15.62 -2.92 24.97
CA VAL A 65 -15.72 -4.06 24.05
C VAL A 65 -17.00 -3.93 23.21
N ALA A 66 -16.87 -3.56 21.94
CA ALA A 66 -17.98 -3.53 21.00
C ALA A 66 -18.02 -4.86 20.22
N ASN A 67 -19.14 -5.58 20.25
CA ASN A 67 -19.23 -6.94 19.71
C ASN A 67 -19.76 -6.99 18.27
N LEU A 68 -20.38 -5.91 17.78
CA LEU A 68 -20.67 -5.65 16.35
C LEU A 68 -21.15 -4.20 16.15
N VAL A 69 -20.77 -3.56 15.05
CA VAL A 69 -21.38 -2.29 14.59
C VAL A 69 -21.71 -2.40 13.09
N VAL A 70 -22.99 -2.37 12.74
CA VAL A 70 -23.47 -2.35 11.34
C VAL A 70 -24.21 -1.05 11.06
N SER A 71 -23.84 -0.37 9.97
CA SER A 71 -24.44 0.90 9.57
C SER A 71 -24.72 0.95 8.07
N VAL A 72 -25.92 1.41 7.71
CA VAL A 72 -26.38 1.53 6.30
C VAL A 72 -26.95 2.93 6.09
N GLY A 73 -26.36 3.72 5.19
CA GLY A 73 -26.77 5.07 4.82
C GLY A 73 -25.65 6.10 4.97
N VAL A 74 -25.94 7.26 5.58
CA VAL A 74 -24.95 8.31 5.84
C VAL A 74 -24.54 8.27 7.30
N VAL A 75 -23.25 8.06 7.57
CA VAL A 75 -22.71 7.83 8.91
C VAL A 75 -21.72 8.93 9.22
N TYR A 76 -22.03 9.78 10.19
CA TYR A 76 -21.12 10.75 10.81
C TYR A 76 -20.26 10.06 11.89
N PRO A 77 -19.10 10.62 12.28
CA PRO A 77 -17.91 9.83 12.61
C PRO A 77 -18.11 8.77 13.71
N VAL A 78 -17.45 7.63 13.50
CA VAL A 78 -17.46 6.48 14.40
C VAL A 78 -16.10 6.39 15.08
N VAL A 79 -16.07 6.45 16.41
CA VAL A 79 -14.85 6.30 17.21
C VAL A 79 -15.00 5.12 18.14
N THR A 80 -14.12 4.13 18.02
CA THR A 80 -14.07 2.95 18.88
C THR A 80 -12.73 2.89 19.60
N VAL A 81 -12.76 2.68 20.92
CA VAL A 81 -11.57 2.56 21.77
C VAL A 81 -11.69 1.30 22.62
N GLY A 82 -10.78 0.34 22.43
CA GLY A 82 -10.75 -0.94 23.13
C GLY A 82 -10.72 -2.14 22.18
N VAL A 83 -11.66 -3.06 22.33
CA VAL A 83 -11.78 -4.24 21.43
C VAL A 83 -13.06 -4.12 20.61
N ALA A 84 -12.92 -3.99 19.29
CA ALA A 84 -14.02 -3.92 18.35
C ALA A 84 -14.12 -5.22 17.54
N TYR A 85 -15.31 -5.83 17.54
CA TYR A 85 -15.75 -6.87 16.63
C TYR A 85 -16.66 -6.26 15.55
N PRO A 86 -16.90 -6.96 14.42
CA PRO A 86 -16.90 -6.36 13.07
C PRO A 86 -17.61 -5.01 12.94
N VAL A 87 -16.91 -4.06 12.31
CA VAL A 87 -17.47 -2.75 11.95
C VAL A 87 -17.76 -2.76 10.45
N VAL A 88 -19.04 -2.69 10.09
CA VAL A 88 -19.50 -2.66 8.69
C VAL A 88 -20.26 -1.36 8.44
N SER A 89 -19.83 -0.59 7.45
CA SER A 89 -20.53 0.61 6.97
C SER A 89 -20.81 0.53 5.48
N VAL A 90 -22.06 0.77 5.07
CA VAL A 90 -22.51 0.78 3.68
C VAL A 90 -23.16 2.12 3.35
N GLY A 91 -22.62 2.87 2.41
CA GLY A 91 -23.14 4.17 1.97
C GLY A 91 -22.07 5.27 1.98
N VAL A 92 -22.29 6.33 2.76
CA VAL A 92 -21.32 7.42 2.94
C VAL A 92 -20.87 7.45 4.40
N ALA A 93 -19.63 7.03 4.67
CA ALA A 93 -19.02 7.07 5.98
C ALA A 93 -18.09 8.29 6.11
N TYR A 94 -18.35 9.13 7.10
CA TYR A 94 -17.43 10.10 7.69
C TYR A 94 -16.54 9.40 8.74
N PRO A 95 -15.40 9.99 9.17
CA PRO A 95 -14.22 9.20 9.54
C PRO A 95 -14.48 8.13 10.60
N VAL A 96 -13.90 6.96 10.34
CA VAL A 96 -13.97 5.77 11.19
C VAL A 96 -12.61 5.60 11.86
N VAL A 97 -12.58 5.72 13.19
CA VAL A 97 -11.37 5.60 14.01
C VAL A 97 -11.51 4.40 14.95
N ALA A 98 -10.57 3.47 14.88
CA ALA A 98 -10.47 2.33 15.80
C ALA A 98 -9.12 2.35 16.51
N VAL A 99 -9.13 2.32 17.84
CA VAL A 99 -7.92 2.30 18.68
C VAL A 99 -7.97 1.09 19.61
N GLY A 100 -6.99 0.19 19.50
CA GLY A 100 -6.88 -1.04 20.28
C GLY A 100 -6.83 -2.29 19.39
N VAL A 101 -7.77 -3.22 19.57
CA VAL A 101 -7.87 -4.44 18.75
C VAL A 101 -9.15 -4.39 17.91
N ALA A 102 -9.02 -4.32 16.59
CA ALA A 102 -10.12 -4.26 15.64
C ALA A 102 -10.20 -5.54 14.80
N TYR A 103 -11.24 -6.32 15.01
CA TYR A 103 -11.73 -7.34 14.08
C TYR A 103 -12.58 -6.67 12.97
N PRO A 104 -12.85 -7.34 11.85
CA PRO A 104 -12.77 -6.77 10.50
C PRO A 104 -13.55 -5.46 10.33
N VAL A 105 -12.87 -4.44 9.82
CA VAL A 105 -13.44 -3.16 9.42
C VAL A 105 -13.72 -3.20 7.92
N VAL A 106 -14.99 -3.03 7.53
CA VAL A 106 -15.45 -3.06 6.13
C VAL A 106 -16.25 -1.80 5.82
N ALA A 107 -15.79 -1.00 4.87
CA ALA A 107 -16.51 0.16 4.35
C ALA A 107 -16.84 -0.02 2.87
N VAL A 108 -18.11 0.19 2.49
CA VAL A 108 -18.60 0.07 1.11
C VAL A 108 -19.30 1.36 0.70
N GLY A 109 -18.85 2.00 -0.38
CA GLY A 109 -19.39 3.26 -0.90
C GLY A 109 -18.36 4.39 -0.87
N MET A 110 -18.68 5.52 -0.26
CA MET A 110 -17.71 6.61 -0.01
C MET A 110 -17.26 6.58 1.45
N ALA A 111 -15.96 6.48 1.69
CA ALA A 111 -15.35 6.46 3.02
C ALA A 111 -14.35 7.62 3.18
N TYR A 112 -14.68 8.59 4.02
CA TYR A 112 -13.74 9.55 4.60
C TYR A 112 -12.97 8.88 5.76
N PRO A 113 -11.85 9.46 6.23
CA PRO A 113 -10.67 8.71 6.70
C PRO A 113 -10.97 7.48 7.57
N VAL A 114 -10.48 6.32 7.14
CA VAL A 114 -10.46 5.09 7.93
C VAL A 114 -9.11 5.00 8.62
N VAL A 115 -9.09 5.03 9.95
CA VAL A 115 -7.87 5.00 10.77
C VAL A 115 -7.95 3.87 11.78
N ALA A 116 -7.02 2.92 11.73
CA ALA A 116 -6.87 1.86 12.72
C ALA A 116 -5.51 1.94 13.42
N VAL A 117 -5.50 1.94 14.75
CA VAL A 117 -4.29 2.01 15.58
C VAL A 117 -4.27 0.85 16.56
N GLY A 118 -3.22 0.04 16.54
CA GLY A 118 -3.04 -1.14 17.40
C GLY A 118 -2.96 -2.43 16.59
N VAL A 119 -3.93 -3.34 16.75
CA VAL A 119 -4.01 -4.60 15.99
C VAL A 119 -5.30 -4.62 15.17
N ALA A 120 -5.18 -4.60 13.84
CA ALA A 120 -6.30 -4.73 12.91
C ALA A 120 -6.25 -6.10 12.21
N TYR A 121 -7.33 -6.87 12.22
CA TYR A 121 -7.39 -8.19 11.57
C TYR A 121 -7.76 -8.14 10.08
N SER A 122 -8.45 -7.08 9.65
CA SER A 122 -8.53 -6.68 8.24
C SER A 122 -9.15 -5.30 8.13
N VAL A 123 -8.69 -4.50 7.17
CA VAL A 123 -9.31 -3.23 6.80
C VAL A 123 -9.64 -3.28 5.32
N VAL A 124 -10.93 -3.33 4.98
CA VAL A 124 -11.41 -3.46 3.60
C VAL A 124 -12.26 -2.25 3.24
N THR A 125 -11.86 -1.51 2.19
CA THR A 125 -12.63 -0.38 1.65
C THR A 125 -12.96 -0.61 0.18
N VAL A 126 -14.24 -0.55 -0.18
CA VAL A 126 -14.74 -0.75 -1.56
C VAL A 126 -15.50 0.49 -2.02
N GLY A 127 -15.08 1.13 -3.11
CA GLY A 127 -15.70 2.32 -3.68
C GLY A 127 -14.71 3.49 -3.76
N VAL A 128 -14.96 4.58 -3.04
CA VAL A 128 -14.06 5.74 -2.96
C VAL A 128 -13.62 5.93 -1.50
N ALA A 129 -12.33 5.74 -1.23
CA ALA A 129 -11.72 5.97 0.07
C ALA A 129 -10.86 7.25 0.03
N TYR A 130 -11.07 8.19 0.95
CA TYR A 130 -10.31 9.45 1.02
C TYR A 130 -9.07 9.38 1.94
N SER A 131 -8.90 8.28 2.67
CA SER A 131 -7.63 7.80 3.24
C SER A 131 -7.88 6.49 3.99
N VAL A 132 -6.90 5.58 3.96
CA VAL A 132 -6.88 4.34 4.76
C VAL A 132 -5.54 4.28 5.47
N VAL A 133 -5.53 4.52 6.78
CA VAL A 133 -4.30 4.56 7.59
C VAL A 133 -4.36 3.45 8.64
N THR A 134 -3.32 2.62 8.68
CA THR A 134 -3.16 1.57 9.68
C THR A 134 -1.81 1.71 10.37
N VAL A 135 -1.81 1.65 11.71
CA VAL A 135 -0.60 1.81 12.54
C VAL A 135 -0.55 0.68 13.57
N GLY A 136 0.54 -0.08 13.58
CA GLY A 136 0.75 -1.25 14.45
C GLY A 136 0.81 -2.54 13.65
N VAL A 137 -0.04 -3.52 13.96
CA VAL A 137 -0.11 -4.80 13.25
C VAL A 137 -1.39 -4.87 12.44
N ALA A 138 -1.27 -4.97 11.12
CA ALA A 138 -2.39 -5.11 10.20
C ALA A 138 -2.33 -6.46 9.46
N TYR A 139 -3.28 -7.33 9.77
CA TYR A 139 -3.73 -8.34 8.82
C TYR A 139 -4.68 -7.66 7.81
N PRO A 140 -4.96 -8.26 6.64
CA PRO A 140 -4.90 -7.61 5.32
C PRO A 140 -5.60 -6.24 5.19
N VAL A 141 -4.87 -5.27 4.65
CA VAL A 141 -5.38 -3.94 4.23
C VAL A 141 -5.70 -4.00 2.75
N VAL A 142 -6.96 -3.76 2.37
CA VAL A 142 -7.46 -3.90 1.00
C VAL A 142 -8.29 -2.69 0.60
N ALA A 143 -7.88 -2.00 -0.46
CA ALA A 143 -8.64 -0.91 -1.08
C ALA A 143 -9.02 -1.27 -2.52
N VAL A 144 -10.31 -1.16 -2.86
CA VAL A 144 -10.85 -1.46 -4.19
C VAL A 144 -11.65 -0.26 -4.70
N GLY A 145 -11.30 0.27 -5.87
CA GLY A 145 -11.94 1.42 -6.50
C GLY A 145 -11.00 2.61 -6.63
N VAL A 146 -11.31 3.73 -5.97
CA VAL A 146 -10.44 4.93 -5.92
C VAL A 146 -10.00 5.16 -4.48
N ALA A 147 -8.70 5.17 -4.22
CA ALA A 147 -8.13 5.40 -2.89
C ALA A 147 -7.18 6.59 -2.89
N TYR A 148 -7.48 7.59 -2.07
CA TYR A 148 -6.51 8.55 -1.54
C TYR A 148 -5.89 7.93 -0.27
N PRO A 149 -4.77 8.45 0.28
CA PRO A 149 -3.62 7.64 0.71
C PRO A 149 -3.93 6.34 1.45
N VAL A 150 -3.46 5.21 0.91
CA VAL A 150 -3.36 3.93 1.62
C VAL A 150 -2.00 3.90 2.31
N VAL A 151 -1.99 3.87 3.64
CA VAL A 151 -0.78 3.91 4.46
C VAL A 151 -0.83 2.81 5.52
N ALA A 152 0.21 1.97 5.56
CA ALA A 152 0.45 1.00 6.62
C ALA A 152 1.78 1.29 7.32
N VAL A 153 1.81 1.29 8.64
CA VAL A 153 3.02 1.52 9.45
C VAL A 153 3.12 0.45 10.54
N GLY A 154 4.24 -0.28 10.58
CA GLY A 154 4.52 -1.33 11.56
C GLY A 154 4.71 -2.69 10.89
N VAL A 155 3.73 -3.59 11.03
CA VAL A 155 3.75 -4.92 10.38
C VAL A 155 2.45 -5.11 9.61
N ALA A 156 2.54 -5.20 8.29
CA ALA A 156 1.42 -5.48 7.39
C ALA A 156 1.56 -6.87 6.78
N TYR A 157 0.52 -7.71 6.88
CA TYR A 157 0.53 -9.07 6.30
C TYR A 157 -0.02 -9.14 4.85
N ALA A 158 -0.65 -8.05 4.39
CA ALA A 158 -0.83 -7.71 2.98
C ALA A 158 -1.30 -6.25 2.86
N VAL A 159 -0.82 -5.52 1.86
CA VAL A 159 -1.35 -4.21 1.46
C VAL A 159 -1.76 -4.30 -0.02
N VAL A 160 -3.06 -4.28 -0.30
CA VAL A 160 -3.60 -4.50 -1.65
C VAL A 160 -4.41 -3.29 -2.10
N ALA A 161 -4.06 -2.69 -3.24
CA ALA A 161 -4.83 -1.64 -3.89
C ALA A 161 -5.23 -2.05 -5.32
N VAL A 162 -6.52 -1.98 -5.63
CA VAL A 162 -7.08 -2.33 -6.95
C VAL A 162 -7.90 -1.16 -7.48
N GLY A 163 -7.55 -0.65 -8.66
CA GLY A 163 -8.22 0.50 -9.30
C GLY A 163 -7.28 1.69 -9.45
N VAL A 164 -7.57 2.81 -8.78
CA VAL A 164 -6.74 4.02 -8.81
C VAL A 164 -6.31 4.40 -7.40
N ALA A 165 -4.99 4.52 -7.15
CA ALA A 165 -4.42 4.79 -5.83
C ALA A 165 -3.52 6.04 -5.81
N TYR A 166 -3.69 6.88 -4.77
CA TYR A 166 -3.10 8.21 -4.62
C TYR A 166 -2.56 8.46 -3.18
N PRO A 167 -1.47 7.83 -2.72
CA PRO A 167 -0.73 6.71 -3.29
C PRO A 167 -0.90 5.43 -2.42
N VAL A 168 0.07 4.51 -2.47
CA VAL A 168 0.22 3.38 -1.55
C VAL A 168 1.58 3.44 -0.84
N VAL A 169 1.57 3.45 0.50
CA VAL A 169 2.76 3.50 1.35
C VAL A 169 2.71 2.36 2.38
N ALA A 170 3.80 1.61 2.52
CA ALA A 170 4.00 0.66 3.62
C ALA A 170 5.33 0.99 4.32
N VAL A 171 5.34 1.02 5.66
CA VAL A 171 6.51 1.31 6.49
C VAL A 171 6.71 0.21 7.54
N GLY A 172 7.93 -0.29 7.69
CA GLY A 172 8.26 -1.51 8.43
C GLY A 172 7.96 -2.78 7.64
N VAL A 173 7.80 -3.91 8.32
CA VAL A 173 7.70 -5.22 7.65
C VAL A 173 6.38 -5.37 6.88
N ALA A 174 6.49 -5.54 5.55
CA ALA A 174 5.34 -5.73 4.67
C ALA A 174 5.44 -7.08 3.94
N TYR A 175 4.57 -8.01 4.33
CA TYR A 175 4.13 -9.09 3.45
C TYR A 175 3.06 -8.54 2.50
N PRO A 176 2.81 -9.20 1.35
CA PRO A 176 2.88 -8.58 0.02
C PRO A 176 2.20 -7.22 -0.12
N VAL A 177 2.94 -6.26 -0.68
CA VAL A 177 2.39 -5.00 -1.22
C VAL A 177 2.03 -5.23 -2.68
N VAL A 178 0.75 -5.11 -3.04
CA VAL A 178 0.23 -5.37 -4.40
C VAL A 178 -0.62 -4.20 -4.87
N THR A 179 -0.29 -3.65 -6.03
CA THR A 179 -1.09 -2.62 -6.70
C THR A 179 -1.48 -3.08 -8.11
N VAL A 180 -2.76 -2.90 -8.47
CA VAL A 180 -3.31 -3.29 -9.77
C VAL A 180 -4.18 -2.15 -10.32
N GLY A 181 -3.81 -1.60 -11.48
CA GLY A 181 -4.52 -0.51 -12.15
C GLY A 181 -3.61 0.70 -12.35
N VAL A 182 -3.92 1.82 -11.70
CA VAL A 182 -3.14 3.06 -11.76
C VAL A 182 -2.70 3.48 -10.36
N ALA A 183 -1.41 3.43 -10.08
CA ALA A 183 -0.82 3.90 -8.82
C ALA A 183 0.00 5.17 -9.07
N TYR A 184 -0.29 6.24 -8.32
CA TYR A 184 0.43 7.51 -8.47
C TYR A 184 1.74 7.58 -7.68
N SER A 185 1.91 6.72 -6.68
CA SER A 185 3.20 6.16 -6.25
C SER A 185 2.98 4.87 -5.47
N VAL A 186 4.00 4.02 -5.42
CA VAL A 186 4.11 2.85 -4.53
C VAL A 186 5.40 3.04 -3.74
N VAL A 187 5.32 2.98 -2.42
CA VAL A 187 6.41 3.41 -1.53
C VAL A 187 6.57 2.36 -0.45
N THR A 188 7.67 1.60 -0.49
CA THR A 188 7.95 0.54 0.47
C THR A 188 9.14 0.94 1.33
N VAL A 189 8.85 1.13 2.62
CA VAL A 189 9.79 1.69 3.59
C VAL A 189 10.09 0.66 4.67
N GLY A 190 10.66 -0.47 4.29
CA GLY A 190 10.69 -1.60 5.19
C GLY A 190 11.17 -2.89 4.55
N VAL A 191 11.34 -3.94 5.34
CA VAL A 191 11.45 -5.32 4.82
C VAL A 191 10.21 -5.64 3.95
N ALA A 192 10.35 -5.44 2.64
CA ALA A 192 9.28 -5.41 1.65
C ALA A 192 9.20 -6.74 0.87
N TYR A 193 8.54 -7.72 1.48
CA TYR A 193 8.70 -9.14 1.17
C TYR A 193 7.35 -9.78 0.76
N PRO A 194 6.87 -9.65 -0.50
CA PRO A 194 7.40 -8.89 -1.65
C PRO A 194 6.59 -7.62 -2.03
N VAL A 195 6.96 -6.97 -3.15
CA VAL A 195 6.30 -5.81 -3.78
C VAL A 195 5.89 -6.10 -5.23
N VAL A 196 4.66 -5.73 -5.62
CA VAL A 196 4.11 -5.93 -6.98
C VAL A 196 3.27 -4.73 -7.45
N ALA A 197 3.53 -4.24 -8.67
CA ALA A 197 2.73 -3.23 -9.36
C ALA A 197 2.37 -3.68 -10.78
N VAL A 198 1.08 -3.65 -11.13
CA VAL A 198 0.56 -4.07 -12.45
C VAL A 198 -0.32 -2.97 -13.03
N GLY A 199 0.01 -2.49 -14.23
CA GLY A 199 -0.73 -1.45 -14.95
C GLY A 199 0.11 -0.20 -15.23
N MET A 200 -0.27 0.94 -14.64
CA MET A 200 0.52 2.18 -14.70
C MET A 200 0.97 2.59 -13.30
N ALA A 201 2.27 2.76 -13.10
CA ALA A 201 2.86 3.27 -11.87
C ALA A 201 3.61 4.59 -12.15
N TYR A 202 3.26 5.65 -11.42
CA TYR A 202 3.95 6.95 -11.49
C TYR A 202 4.94 7.16 -10.33
N SER A 203 5.36 6.06 -9.69
CA SER A 203 6.69 5.82 -9.09
C SER A 203 6.68 4.56 -8.20
N VAL A 204 7.87 3.99 -7.92
CA VAL A 204 8.13 2.89 -6.94
C VAL A 204 9.43 3.26 -6.12
N VAL A 205 9.40 3.75 -4.82
CA VAL A 205 10.46 4.62 -4.12
C VAL A 205 10.52 4.71 -2.52
N ALA A 206 11.71 4.87 -1.85
CA ALA A 206 12.14 5.44 -0.48
C ALA A 206 13.72 5.50 -0.01
N VAL A 207 14.46 4.58 0.76
CA VAL A 207 15.90 3.96 0.71
C VAL A 207 16.31 2.50 1.42
N GLY A 208 16.36 1.24 0.85
CA GLY A 208 16.66 -0.13 1.53
C GLY A 208 16.15 -1.59 1.02
N MET A 209 15.58 -2.56 1.84
CA MET A 209 15.47 -4.08 1.65
C MET A 209 14.13 -4.70 1.07
N ALA A 210 14.17 -5.34 -0.12
CA ALA A 210 13.03 -6.06 -0.72
C ALA A 210 13.31 -7.53 -1.16
N TYR A 211 12.29 -8.41 -1.11
CA TYR A 211 12.43 -9.80 -1.62
C TYR A 211 12.22 -9.90 -3.14
N SER A 212 11.25 -9.16 -3.65
CA SER A 212 11.09 -8.98 -5.09
C SER A 212 10.30 -7.72 -5.33
N VAL A 213 10.81 -6.83 -6.16
CA VAL A 213 10.05 -5.74 -6.76
C VAL A 213 9.61 -6.23 -8.13
N VAL A 214 8.30 -6.34 -8.37
CA VAL A 214 7.74 -6.77 -9.65
C VAL A 214 6.85 -5.67 -10.24
N THR A 215 7.15 -5.24 -11.45
CA THR A 215 6.57 -4.10 -12.15
C THR A 215 6.22 -4.55 -13.57
N VAL A 216 4.94 -4.49 -13.91
CA VAL A 216 4.38 -4.98 -15.18
C VAL A 216 3.46 -3.92 -15.78
N GLY A 217 3.82 -3.39 -16.96
CA GLY A 217 3.04 -2.38 -17.68
C GLY A 217 3.87 -1.14 -18.00
N VAL A 218 3.53 0.02 -17.43
CA VAL A 218 4.28 1.27 -17.63
C VAL A 218 4.67 1.86 -16.27
N ALA A 219 5.94 2.16 -16.06
CA ALA A 219 6.48 2.68 -14.79
C ALA A 219 7.34 3.94 -14.98
N TYR A 220 7.13 4.95 -14.12
CA TYR A 220 7.84 6.23 -14.10
C TYR A 220 8.16 6.69 -12.66
N PRO A 221 9.39 6.61 -12.16
CA PRO A 221 10.39 5.56 -12.35
C PRO A 221 10.07 4.28 -11.56
N VAL A 222 10.89 3.25 -11.72
CA VAL A 222 11.13 2.23 -10.68
C VAL A 222 12.46 2.57 -10.01
N VAL A 223 12.54 2.51 -8.69
CA VAL A 223 13.80 2.68 -7.95
C VAL A 223 13.91 1.71 -6.76
N THR A 224 15.16 1.36 -6.43
CA THR A 224 15.72 0.55 -5.34
C THR A 224 17.20 0.98 -5.18
N VAL A 225 17.92 0.81 -4.08
CA VAL A 225 17.64 1.29 -2.71
C VAL A 225 18.36 0.44 -1.64
N GLY A 226 18.63 -0.83 -1.93
CA GLY A 226 19.32 -1.70 -1.00
C GLY A 226 19.25 -3.16 -1.44
N VAL A 227 19.04 -4.08 -0.51
CA VAL A 227 18.99 -5.51 -0.83
C VAL A 227 17.68 -5.87 -1.52
N ALA A 228 17.69 -5.91 -2.85
CA ALA A 228 16.53 -6.37 -3.63
C ALA A 228 16.80 -7.73 -4.27
N TYR A 229 16.27 -8.84 -3.74
CA TYR A 229 16.59 -10.17 -4.29
C TYR A 229 16.16 -10.35 -5.77
N SER A 230 15.18 -9.59 -6.23
CA SER A 230 14.84 -9.46 -7.66
C SER A 230 14.09 -8.16 -7.95
N VAL A 231 14.33 -7.53 -9.10
CA VAL A 231 13.74 -6.23 -9.48
C VAL A 231 13.20 -6.26 -10.92
N VAL A 232 12.09 -6.96 -11.12
CA VAL A 232 11.43 -7.15 -12.42
C VAL A 232 10.39 -6.05 -12.65
N THR A 233 10.02 -5.58 -13.84
CA THR A 233 10.91 -5.27 -14.95
C THR A 233 10.24 -5.50 -16.33
N VAL A 234 8.91 -5.44 -16.50
CA VAL A 234 8.24 -5.85 -17.76
C VAL A 234 7.37 -4.74 -18.35
N GLY A 235 7.64 -4.34 -19.59
CA GLY A 235 6.84 -3.37 -20.34
C GLY A 235 7.63 -2.13 -20.70
N VAL A 236 7.27 -0.95 -20.17
CA VAL A 236 7.95 0.32 -20.45
C VAL A 236 8.36 1.02 -19.15
N ALA A 237 9.63 1.37 -18.98
CA ALA A 237 10.17 1.90 -17.72
C ALA A 237 11.06 3.15 -17.88
N TYR A 238 10.87 4.13 -16.99
CA TYR A 238 11.40 5.49 -17.11
C TYR A 238 11.93 6.10 -15.77
N PRO A 239 13.16 5.81 -15.33
CA PRO A 239 14.01 4.64 -15.57
C PRO A 239 13.70 3.44 -14.64
N VAL A 240 14.69 2.56 -14.41
CA VAL A 240 14.58 1.28 -13.66
C VAL A 240 15.32 1.23 -12.30
N VAL A 241 16.34 2.07 -12.05
CA VAL A 241 16.73 2.48 -10.67
C VAL A 241 17.19 1.38 -9.69
N THR A 242 18.44 0.93 -9.69
CA THR A 242 18.98 0.05 -8.63
C THR A 242 20.28 0.58 -8.02
N VAL A 243 20.36 0.64 -6.70
CA VAL A 243 21.50 1.15 -5.93
C VAL A 243 21.59 0.29 -4.69
N GLY A 244 22.79 -0.09 -4.28
CA GLY A 244 22.93 -1.07 -3.22
C GLY A 244 23.06 -2.45 -3.83
N MET A 245 22.11 -3.35 -3.55
CA MET A 245 22.49 -4.69 -3.08
C MET A 245 21.71 -5.87 -3.66
N ALA A 246 21.32 -5.82 -4.92
CA ALA A 246 20.33 -6.76 -5.45
C ALA A 246 20.84 -8.20 -5.73
N TYR A 247 19.88 -9.12 -5.97
CA TYR A 247 20.11 -10.48 -6.46
C TYR A 247 19.44 -10.78 -7.82
N SER A 248 18.82 -9.78 -8.47
CA SER A 248 18.51 -9.70 -9.92
C SER A 248 17.64 -8.48 -10.24
N VAL A 249 17.46 -8.15 -11.53
CA VAL A 249 16.60 -7.08 -12.06
C VAL A 249 15.99 -7.58 -13.41
N VAL A 250 14.69 -7.55 -13.73
CA VAL A 250 14.09 -8.10 -14.99
C VAL A 250 14.49 -7.45 -16.36
N ALA A 251 14.05 -6.20 -16.66
CA ALA A 251 14.45 -5.49 -17.90
C ALA A 251 13.91 -6.02 -19.24
N VAL A 252 12.66 -6.46 -19.33
CA VAL A 252 12.01 -6.93 -20.56
C VAL A 252 11.08 -5.85 -21.16
N GLY A 253 11.38 -5.39 -22.37
CA GLY A 253 10.52 -4.47 -23.14
C GLY A 253 11.27 -3.21 -23.60
N MET A 254 10.83 -2.04 -23.13
CA MET A 254 11.44 -0.73 -23.41
C MET A 254 11.92 -0.07 -22.11
N ALA A 255 13.23 0.02 -21.91
CA ALA A 255 13.83 0.69 -20.76
C ALA A 255 14.59 1.95 -21.19
N TYR A 256 14.18 3.12 -20.70
CA TYR A 256 14.82 4.38 -21.11
C TYR A 256 16.16 4.64 -20.40
N SER A 257 16.36 4.06 -19.23
CA SER A 257 17.69 3.71 -18.72
C SER A 257 17.61 2.66 -17.61
N VAL A 258 18.68 1.87 -17.44
CA VAL A 258 18.89 1.01 -16.27
C VAL A 258 20.26 1.32 -15.66
N VAL A 259 20.25 1.72 -14.39
CA VAL A 259 21.39 2.22 -13.58
C VAL A 259 21.09 1.89 -12.11
N THR A 260 22.02 1.49 -11.23
CA THR A 260 23.26 0.78 -11.50
C THR A 260 24.44 0.93 -10.48
N VAL A 261 24.40 0.59 -9.15
CA VAL A 261 25.58 0.76 -8.19
C VAL A 261 25.85 -0.30 -7.01
N GLY A 262 26.99 -1.11 -6.93
CA GLY A 262 27.25 -2.21 -5.89
C GLY A 262 28.41 -3.36 -5.98
N VAL A 263 28.27 -4.57 -5.30
CA VAL A 263 29.04 -5.92 -5.17
C VAL A 263 28.59 -7.55 -4.95
N ALA A 264 27.49 -8.44 -4.87
CA ALA A 264 25.96 -8.79 -5.05
C ALA A 264 25.53 -9.97 -6.06
N TYR A 265 24.34 -10.04 -6.78
CA TYR A 265 23.93 -11.08 -7.85
C TYR A 265 22.92 -10.74 -9.11
N PRO A 266 22.86 -11.42 -10.33
CA PRO A 266 22.46 -11.23 -11.87
C PRO A 266 22.39 -10.03 -13.01
N VAL A 267 22.91 -9.95 -14.33
CA VAL A 267 22.40 -9.03 -15.55
C VAL A 267 21.76 -9.38 -17.01
N VAL A 268 20.46 -9.06 -17.35
CA VAL A 268 19.71 -9.05 -18.69
C VAL A 268 18.82 -7.82 -19.07
N ALA A 269 19.21 -6.94 -20.00
CA ALA A 269 18.21 -6.11 -20.71
C ALA A 269 17.71 -6.86 -21.96
N VAL A 270 16.40 -7.08 -22.11
CA VAL A 270 15.79 -7.73 -23.29
C VAL A 270 14.83 -6.76 -23.99
N GLY A 271 15.13 -6.41 -25.24
CA GLY A 271 14.34 -5.46 -26.02
C GLY A 271 15.08 -4.14 -26.25
N MET A 272 14.39 -3.00 -26.19
CA MET A 272 14.99 -1.69 -26.42
C MET A 272 15.38 -1.04 -25.10
N ALA A 273 16.64 -1.22 -24.69
CA ALA A 273 17.26 -0.43 -23.65
C ALA A 273 18.09 0.71 -24.26
N TYR A 274 17.72 1.97 -23.98
CA TYR A 274 18.44 3.14 -24.50
C TYR A 274 19.80 3.35 -23.81
N SER A 275 19.91 2.98 -22.53
CA SER A 275 21.17 3.01 -21.79
C SER A 275 21.17 2.02 -20.63
N VAL A 276 22.36 1.48 -20.35
CA VAL A 276 22.64 0.40 -19.40
C VAL A 276 23.98 0.74 -18.73
N VAL A 277 24.00 0.92 -17.41
CA VAL A 277 25.13 1.53 -16.67
C VAL A 277 25.44 0.79 -15.36
N THR A 278 26.72 0.74 -15.01
CA THR A 278 27.27 0.12 -13.78
C THR A 278 28.48 0.92 -13.27
N VAL A 279 28.74 0.88 -11.97
CA VAL A 279 29.86 1.58 -11.30
C VAL A 279 30.62 0.67 -10.32
N GLY A 280 30.71 -0.64 -10.61
CA GLY A 280 31.22 -1.64 -9.66
C GLY A 280 31.56 -3.01 -10.27
N VAL A 281 31.04 -4.08 -9.66
CA VAL A 281 31.25 -5.49 -10.02
C VAL A 281 29.97 -6.16 -10.62
N ALA A 282 29.97 -6.87 -11.75
CA ALA A 282 30.82 -6.59 -12.89
C ALA A 282 30.66 -7.55 -14.12
N TYR A 283 30.12 -8.77 -14.02
CA TYR A 283 29.70 -9.58 -15.20
C TYR A 283 28.47 -10.45 -14.86
N PRO A 284 27.87 -11.16 -15.84
CA PRO A 284 27.60 -10.72 -17.19
C PRO A 284 26.40 -9.77 -17.26
N VAL A 285 26.65 -8.67 -17.98
CA VAL A 285 25.61 -7.95 -18.72
C VAL A 285 25.24 -8.71 -19.98
N VAL A 286 23.96 -9.02 -20.11
CA VAL A 286 23.31 -9.35 -21.38
C VAL A 286 22.45 -8.16 -21.75
N ALA A 287 22.63 -7.60 -22.95
CA ALA A 287 21.76 -6.55 -23.49
C ALA A 287 21.31 -6.96 -24.90
N GLY A 288 20.19 -7.67 -24.95
CA GLY A 288 19.54 -8.16 -26.17
C GLY A 288 18.81 -7.05 -26.91
N GLY A 289 19.58 -6.18 -27.57
CA GLY A 289 19.06 -5.09 -28.40
C GLY A 289 18.57 -5.58 -29.76
N HIS A 290 17.26 -5.79 -29.89
CA HIS A 290 16.62 -6.14 -31.16
C HIS A 290 16.41 -4.89 -32.04
N VAL A 291 16.70 -4.99 -33.34
CA VAL A 291 16.94 -3.81 -34.21
C VAL A 291 16.43 -4.04 -35.63
N GLU A 292 16.05 -2.95 -36.30
CA GLU A 292 15.74 -2.89 -37.73
C GLU A 292 17.03 -2.96 -38.58
N ASP A 293 17.91 -1.95 -38.49
CA ASP A 293 19.10 -1.77 -39.34
C ASP A 293 20.30 -2.66 -38.89
N GLY A 294 21.60 -2.31 -38.79
CA GLY A 294 22.35 -1.04 -38.82
C GLY A 294 22.53 -0.36 -37.45
N LYS A 295 21.77 -0.76 -36.42
CA LYS A 295 22.10 -0.53 -34.99
C LYS A 295 22.38 -1.83 -34.20
N LYS A 296 22.48 -2.96 -34.91
CA LYS A 296 22.58 -4.32 -34.34
C LYS A 296 23.86 -4.50 -33.50
N GLY A 297 23.83 -5.08 -32.30
CA GLY A 297 22.69 -5.67 -31.59
C GLY A 297 22.32 -7.09 -32.02
N GLN A 298 21.30 -7.66 -31.38
CA GLN A 298 20.78 -9.02 -31.57
C GLN A 298 20.35 -9.64 -30.23
N PRO A 299 20.30 -10.97 -30.13
CA PRO A 299 19.44 -11.70 -29.21
C PRO A 299 18.05 -11.85 -29.87
N ASP A 300 17.67 -13.08 -30.22
CA ASP A 300 16.44 -13.49 -30.90
C ASP A 300 16.34 -15.02 -30.93
N ASP A 301 17.33 -15.68 -31.53
CA ASP A 301 17.68 -17.09 -31.32
C ASP A 301 18.10 -17.38 -29.85
N ALA A 302 17.83 -18.58 -29.31
CA ALA A 302 18.41 -19.09 -28.06
C ALA A 302 17.71 -18.64 -26.76
N GLY A 303 18.47 -18.61 -25.67
CA GLY A 303 17.96 -18.35 -24.31
C GLY A 303 17.10 -19.48 -23.74
N GLY A 304 16.45 -19.24 -22.60
CA GLY A 304 15.46 -20.14 -22.00
C GLY A 304 16.03 -21.53 -21.67
N VAL A 305 15.75 -22.52 -22.51
CA VAL A 305 16.33 -23.88 -22.39
C VAL A 305 17.85 -23.90 -22.54
N HIS A 306 18.43 -22.85 -23.13
CA HIS A 306 19.86 -22.54 -23.15
C HIS A 306 20.10 -21.14 -22.54
N GLY A 307 19.50 -20.89 -21.38
CA GLY A 307 19.38 -19.58 -20.72
C GLY A 307 19.99 -19.53 -19.32
N GLU A 308 19.26 -19.67 -18.21
CA GLU A 308 17.80 -19.84 -18.03
C GLU A 308 17.49 -20.92 -16.97
N ALA A 309 18.12 -20.97 -15.79
CA ALA A 309 18.90 -19.91 -15.13
C ALA A 309 20.38 -20.30 -14.92
N ASP A 310 20.67 -21.10 -13.90
CA ASP A 310 21.99 -21.57 -13.51
C ASP A 310 22.79 -20.53 -12.70
N GLU A 311 24.13 -20.62 -12.72
CA GLU A 311 24.97 -20.15 -11.62
C GLU A 311 25.14 -18.62 -11.45
N LEU A 312 24.75 -18.15 -10.26
CA LEU A 312 25.18 -16.92 -9.57
C LEU A 312 24.97 -15.61 -10.37
N GLY A 313 25.61 -14.50 -9.97
CA GLY A 313 25.14 -13.16 -10.33
C GLY A 313 26.04 -11.91 -10.32
N PHE A 314 25.66 -10.81 -11.00
CA PHE A 314 26.22 -9.44 -10.89
C PHE A 314 26.15 -8.59 -12.16
N VAL A 315 26.52 -7.28 -12.05
CA VAL A 315 25.94 -6.12 -12.79
C VAL A 315 26.17 -4.84 -12.01
N GLU A 316 25.18 -4.08 -11.51
CA GLU A 316 23.71 -4.13 -11.37
C GLU A 316 22.82 -4.67 -12.48
N VAL A 317 22.69 -4.00 -13.62
CA VAL A 317 21.88 -4.43 -14.78
C VAL A 317 20.58 -5.29 -14.48
N LEU A 318 20.56 -6.67 -14.59
CA LEU A 318 19.42 -7.68 -14.72
C LEU A 318 19.39 -9.36 -14.38
N ARG A 319 19.94 -10.65 -14.70
CA ARG A 319 20.90 -11.71 -15.41
C ARG A 319 21.77 -12.78 -14.62
N ALA A 320 23.13 -12.83 -14.72
CA ALA A 320 24.06 -13.82 -14.06
C ALA A 320 25.43 -13.26 -13.47
N PHE A 321 26.40 -14.11 -12.99
CA PHE A 321 27.71 -13.97 -12.19
C PHE A 321 28.87 -12.94 -12.48
N PRO A 322 29.38 -12.08 -11.51
CA PRO A 322 29.77 -12.46 -10.13
C PRO A 322 29.56 -11.48 -8.91
N GLY A 323 29.10 -10.21 -9.02
CA GLY A 323 28.29 -9.61 -7.91
C GLY A 323 28.09 -8.08 -7.76
N PHE A 324 26.87 -7.55 -7.37
CA PHE A 324 26.32 -6.16 -7.05
C PHE A 324 25.70 -5.66 -5.62
N GLU A 325 26.20 -5.94 -4.37
CA GLU A 325 26.05 -5.33 -2.99
C GLU A 325 26.80 -6.20 -1.93
N GLY A 326 26.48 -6.12 -0.63
CA GLY A 326 27.20 -6.86 0.42
C GLY A 326 27.05 -6.39 1.89
N ILE A 327 26.64 -5.14 2.14
CA ILE A 327 26.27 -4.41 3.38
C ILE A 327 24.78 -4.28 3.79
N PRO A 328 23.96 -5.33 4.07
CA PRO A 328 22.50 -5.26 4.36
C PRO A 328 21.94 -4.39 5.51
N GLU A 329 22.19 -3.08 5.53
CA GLU A 329 21.74 -2.06 6.51
C GLU A 329 20.21 -1.97 6.84
N GLU A 330 19.37 -2.50 5.93
CA GLU A 330 17.89 -2.54 5.84
C GLU A 330 17.04 -1.24 5.70
N GLU A 331 15.86 -1.35 5.04
CA GLU A 331 14.81 -0.30 4.94
C GLU A 331 14.12 -0.16 3.53
N GLU A 332 14.25 0.97 2.80
CA GLU A 332 13.31 1.64 1.85
C GLU A 332 13.62 1.70 0.22
N GLU A 333 13.40 2.72 -0.70
CA GLU A 333 14.12 3.04 -2.06
C GLU A 333 14.40 4.52 -2.81
N GLU A 334 15.31 5.56 -2.62
CA GLU A 334 15.36 6.94 -3.42
C GLU A 334 16.24 8.23 -2.98
N GLY A 335 15.95 9.51 -3.45
CA GLY A 335 16.80 10.81 -3.48
C GLY A 335 16.13 12.19 -4.01
N ASP A 336 16.66 13.42 -4.38
CA ASP A 336 17.93 14.28 -4.40
C ASP A 336 17.99 15.55 -5.43
N LYS A 337 18.70 16.74 -5.23
CA LYS A 337 19.19 17.79 -6.27
C LYS A 337 19.08 19.39 -6.03
N ALA A 338 19.61 20.33 -6.92
CA ALA A 338 19.77 21.86 -6.75
C ALA A 338 20.14 22.81 -8.02
N GLN A 339 20.20 24.20 -7.95
CA GLN A 339 20.53 25.21 -9.08
C GLN A 339 20.90 26.75 -8.72
N THR A 340 21.23 27.72 -9.67
CA THR A 340 21.78 29.16 -9.49
C THR A 340 21.46 30.31 -10.59
N VAL A 341 21.99 31.59 -10.50
CA VAL A 341 21.59 32.94 -11.18
C VAL A 341 22.74 33.94 -11.67
N THR A 342 22.62 35.28 -12.07
CA THR A 342 23.61 36.12 -12.91
C THR A 342 25.03 36.40 -12.35
N PHE A 343 25.65 35.43 -11.68
CA PHE A 343 27.06 35.08 -11.88
C PHE A 343 27.21 33.97 -12.96
N LYS A 344 26.33 32.97 -12.92
CA LYS A 344 26.32 31.76 -13.75
C LYS A 344 26.97 30.60 -12.97
N GLU A 345 27.71 29.75 -13.68
CA GLU A 345 28.27 28.52 -13.12
C GLU A 345 27.22 27.45 -12.76
N ILE A 346 27.67 26.39 -12.08
CA ILE A 346 26.82 25.32 -11.52
C ILE A 346 25.99 24.57 -12.58
N PHE A 347 26.49 24.44 -13.81
CA PHE A 347 25.81 23.79 -14.94
C PHE A 347 25.63 24.77 -16.11
N CYS A 348 24.57 24.57 -16.91
CA CYS A 348 24.10 25.55 -17.90
C CYS A 348 23.07 24.94 -18.88
N GLU A 349 22.57 25.77 -19.80
CA GLU A 349 21.53 25.40 -20.78
C GLU A 349 22.11 24.71 -22.03
N PHE A 350 21.24 24.08 -22.82
CA PHE A 350 21.53 23.34 -24.06
C PHE A 350 20.39 23.52 -25.07
#